data_AF-A0A7W9IM29-F1
#
_entry.id   AF-A0A7W9IM29-F1
#
_cell.length_a   1.000
_cell.length_b   1.000
_cell.length_c   1.000
_cell.angle_alpha   90.00
_cell.angle_beta   90.00
_cell.angle_gamma   90.00
#
_symmetry.space_group_name_H-M   'P 1'
#
loop_
_entity.id
_entity.type
_entity.pdbx_description
1 polymer ?
#
loop_
_entity_poly.entity_id
_entity_poly.type
_entity_poly.pdbx_seq_one_letter_code
_entity_poly.pdbx_strand_id
1 'polypeptide(L)'
;MNADALRGHMDALLLSVLEHEPLHGYAIIDALQERSGGALNVPTGTVYPALRRLEQAGYLAGEWVTVGGRRRRTYRLTSSGRAALASERSAWREFAGVIGSVLEPRVVRRVREEFGGATR
;
A
#
# COMPACT_ATOMS: atom_id res chain seq x y z
N MET A 1 -2.06 11.18 -11.03
CA MET A 1 -1.89 10.50 -9.73
C MET A 1 -0.67 11.08 -9.05
N ASN A 2 -0.73 11.41 -7.75
CA ASN A 2 0.42 11.97 -7.04
C ASN A 2 1.38 10.83 -6.62
N ALA A 3 2.49 10.69 -7.34
CA ALA A 3 3.49 9.65 -7.10
C ALA A 3 4.19 9.81 -5.73
N ASP A 4 4.27 11.03 -5.19
CA ASP A 4 4.92 11.29 -3.90
C ASP A 4 4.07 10.81 -2.73
N ALA A 5 2.74 10.90 -2.84
CA ALA A 5 1.82 10.34 -1.84
C ALA A 5 1.99 8.81 -1.74
N LEU A 6 2.17 8.13 -2.87
CA LEU A 6 2.40 6.68 -2.88
C LEU A 6 3.79 6.29 -2.35
N ARG A 7 4.79 7.16 -2.54
CA ARG A 7 6.12 6.97 -1.98
C ARG A 7 6.12 6.97 -0.45
N GLY A 8 5.18 7.69 0.18
CA GLY A 8 4.94 7.67 1.62
C GLY A 8 4.49 6.30 2.17
N HIS A 9 3.97 5.41 1.30
CA HIS A 9 3.43 4.10 1.68
C HIS A 9 4.20 2.93 1.05
N MET A 10 5.45 3.15 0.61
CA MET A 10 6.24 2.11 -0.08
C MET A 10 6.34 0.81 0.70
N ASP A 11 6.46 0.86 2.02
CA ASP A 11 6.58 -0.34 2.85
C ASP A 11 5.34 -1.22 2.75
N ALA A 12 4.16 -0.64 2.95
CA ALA A 12 2.89 -1.34 2.84
C ALA A 12 2.72 -1.96 1.44
N LEU A 13 3.14 -1.23 0.38
CA LEU A 13 3.10 -1.73 -0.99
C LEU A 13 4.03 -2.93 -1.20
N LEU A 14 5.28 -2.87 -0.71
CA LEU A 14 6.25 -3.97 -0.82
C LEU A 14 5.81 -5.20 -0.03
N LEU A 15 5.32 -5.02 1.20
CA LEU A 15 4.78 -6.11 2.01
C LEU A 15 3.56 -6.77 1.32
N SER A 16 2.67 -5.96 0.72
CA SER A 16 1.49 -6.44 -0.02
C SER A 16 1.86 -7.23 -1.28
N VAL A 17 2.92 -6.83 -1.99
CA VAL A 17 3.43 -7.58 -3.15
C VAL A 17 3.90 -8.98 -2.74
N LEU A 18 4.58 -9.08 -1.59
CA LEU A 18 5.18 -10.32 -1.07
C LEU A 18 4.22 -11.19 -0.23
N GLU A 19 2.94 -10.82 -0.12
CA GLU A 19 1.97 -11.52 0.73
C GLU A 19 1.71 -12.96 0.28
N HIS A 20 1.69 -13.21 -1.04
CA HIS A 20 1.33 -14.50 -1.61
C HIS A 20 2.52 -15.42 -1.83
N GLU A 21 3.66 -14.88 -2.29
CA GLU A 21 4.82 -15.69 -2.63
C GLU A 21 6.15 -14.93 -2.46
N PRO A 22 7.27 -15.65 -2.28
CA PRO A 22 8.59 -15.04 -2.30
C PRO A 22 8.95 -14.52 -3.70
N LEU A 23 9.47 -13.30 -3.80
CA LEU A 23 9.85 -12.69 -5.07
C LEU A 23 11.26 -12.11 -5.01
N HIS A 24 11.96 -12.13 -6.15
CA HIS A 24 13.22 -11.42 -6.30
C HIS A 24 13.00 -9.93 -6.62
N GLY A 25 14.00 -9.09 -6.33
CA GLY A 25 13.89 -7.63 -6.41
C GLY A 25 13.24 -7.08 -7.69
N TYR A 26 13.61 -7.59 -8.88
CA TYR A 26 12.99 -7.16 -10.13
C TYR A 26 11.50 -7.55 -10.25
N ALA A 27 11.12 -8.76 -9.88
CA ALA A 27 9.73 -9.21 -9.93
C ALA A 27 8.84 -8.40 -8.97
N ILE A 28 9.41 -7.90 -7.86
CA ILE A 28 8.70 -6.99 -6.96
C ILE A 28 8.40 -5.65 -7.67
N ILE A 29 9.36 -5.10 -8.41
CA ILE A 29 9.19 -3.86 -9.19
C ILE A 29 8.12 -4.06 -10.28
N ASP A 30 8.22 -5.16 -11.02
CA ASP A 30 7.27 -5.50 -12.09
C ASP A 30 5.86 -5.67 -11.51
N ALA A 31 5.71 -6.36 -10.38
CA ALA A 31 4.43 -6.54 -9.70
C ALA A 31 3.84 -5.20 -9.18
N LEU A 32 4.67 -4.26 -8.71
CA LEU A 32 4.19 -2.92 -8.32
C LEU A 32 3.64 -2.17 -9.54
N GLN A 33 4.35 -2.23 -10.67
CA GLN A 33 3.92 -1.58 -11.89
C GLN A 33 2.63 -2.21 -12.44
N GLU A 34 2.54 -3.53 -12.46
CA GLU A 34 1.34 -4.26 -12.93
C GLU A 34 0.12 -4.00 -12.05
N ARG A 35 0.24 -4.18 -10.72
CA ARG A 35 -0.89 -4.00 -9.79
C ARG A 35 -1.39 -2.56 -9.72
N SER A 36 -0.57 -1.60 -10.11
CA SER A 36 -0.95 -0.18 -10.17
C SER A 36 -1.45 0.27 -11.55
N GLY A 37 -1.58 -0.64 -12.53
CA GLY A 37 -1.97 -0.27 -13.90
C GLY A 37 -0.95 0.65 -14.58
N GLY A 38 0.33 0.49 -14.26
CA GLY A 38 1.44 1.31 -14.76
C GLY A 38 1.63 2.64 -14.02
N ALA A 39 0.80 2.94 -13.02
CA ALA A 39 0.82 4.23 -12.35
C ALA A 39 2.02 4.36 -11.37
N LEU A 40 2.57 3.25 -10.88
CA LEU A 40 3.80 3.19 -10.10
C LEU A 40 4.96 2.71 -10.97
N ASN A 41 5.83 3.64 -11.36
CA ASN A 41 7.15 3.34 -11.89
C ASN A 41 8.20 3.75 -10.86
N VAL A 42 8.61 2.80 -10.02
CA VAL A 42 9.49 3.08 -8.88
C VAL A 42 10.92 2.65 -9.24
N PRO A 43 11.92 3.56 -9.16
CA PRO A 43 13.29 3.21 -9.49
C PRO A 43 13.86 2.20 -8.48
N THR A 44 14.80 1.38 -8.96
CA THR A 44 15.54 0.40 -8.13
C THR A 44 16.18 1.04 -6.90
N GLY A 45 16.67 2.28 -7.02
CA GLY A 45 17.25 3.08 -5.94
C GLY A 45 16.26 3.44 -4.81
N THR A 46 14.95 3.25 -5.01
CA THR A 46 13.94 3.37 -3.94
C THR A 46 13.57 1.99 -3.37
N VAL A 47 13.37 1.00 -4.24
CA VAL A 47 12.90 -0.34 -3.82
C VAL A 47 13.94 -1.08 -2.99
N TYR A 48 15.20 -1.15 -3.44
CA TYR A 48 16.21 -1.96 -2.73
C TYR A 48 16.54 -1.44 -1.32
N PRO A 49 16.69 -0.12 -1.08
CA PRO A 49 16.85 0.38 0.29
C PRO A 49 15.64 0.08 1.19
N ALA A 50 14.42 0.18 0.67
CA ALA A 50 13.22 -0.16 1.42
C ALA A 50 13.16 -1.66 1.77
N LEU A 51 13.47 -2.55 0.82
CA LEU A 51 13.57 -4.00 1.07
C LEU A 51 14.60 -4.31 2.17
N ARG A 52 15.78 -3.67 2.14
CA ARG A 52 16.79 -3.84 3.20
C ARG A 52 16.27 -3.38 4.56
N ARG A 53 15.58 -2.24 4.62
CA ARG A 53 15.01 -1.73 5.88
C ARG A 53 13.92 -2.65 6.44
N LEU A 54 13.04 -3.16 5.59
CA LEU A 54 12.00 -4.12 5.98
C LEU A 54 12.59 -5.47 6.43
N GLU A 55 13.68 -5.91 5.80
CA GLU A 55 14.43 -7.09 6.24
C GLU A 55 15.11 -6.86 7.60
N GLN A 56 15.75 -5.71 7.81
CA GLN A 56 16.35 -5.32 9.09
C GLN A 56 15.31 -5.22 10.23
N ALA A 57 14.10 -4.76 9.91
CA ALA A 57 12.97 -4.73 10.84
C ALA A 57 12.35 -6.13 11.09
N GLY A 58 12.83 -7.17 10.42
CA GLY A 58 12.32 -8.53 10.56
C GLY A 58 10.98 -8.79 9.87
N TYR A 59 10.47 -7.86 9.06
CA TYR A 59 9.23 -8.02 8.30
C TYR A 59 9.42 -8.87 7.04
N LEU A 60 10.65 -8.88 6.51
CA LEU A 60 11.04 -9.73 5.40
C LEU A 60 12.20 -10.64 5.81
N ALA A 61 12.26 -11.82 5.19
CA ALA A 61 13.43 -12.68 5.21
C ALA A 61 14.01 -12.76 3.79
N GLY A 62 15.29 -12.45 3.63
CA GLY A 62 15.99 -12.56 2.36
C GLY A 62 16.82 -13.84 2.26
N GLU A 63 16.74 -14.50 1.12
CA GLU A 63 17.53 -15.67 0.78
C GLU A 63 18.24 -15.48 -0.57
N TRP A 64 19.47 -15.98 -0.69
CA TRP A 64 20.17 -16.00 -1.97
C TRP A 64 19.83 -17.28 -2.71
N VAL A 65 19.14 -17.16 -3.85
CA VAL A 65 18.74 -18.27 -4.71
C VAL A 65 19.49 -18.20 -6.03
N THR A 66 19.94 -19.34 -6.55
CA THR A 66 20.56 -19.41 -7.88
C THR A 66 19.49 -19.76 -8.92
N VAL A 67 19.25 -18.85 -9.87
CA VAL A 67 18.31 -19.05 -10.98
C VAL A 67 19.07 -18.85 -12.29
N GLY A 68 19.12 -19.89 -13.14
CA GLY A 68 19.85 -19.84 -14.40
C GLY A 68 21.33 -19.51 -14.25
N GLY A 69 21.98 -20.07 -13.21
CA GLY A 69 23.41 -19.85 -12.92
C GLY A 69 23.76 -18.49 -12.31
N ARG A 70 22.77 -17.60 -12.10
CA ARG A 70 22.98 -16.29 -11.45
C ARG A 70 22.35 -16.27 -10.06
N ARG A 71 23.08 -15.79 -9.07
CA ARG A 71 22.56 -15.57 -7.71
C ARG A 71 21.66 -14.32 -7.71
N ARG A 72 20.46 -14.48 -7.16
CA ARG A 72 19.49 -13.40 -6.94
C ARG A 72 19.04 -13.44 -5.48
N ARG A 73 18.79 -12.28 -4.89
CA ARG A 73 18.18 -12.20 -3.56
C ARG A 73 16.66 -12.23 -3.72
N THR A 74 16.04 -13.24 -3.11
CA THR A 74 14.60 -13.43 -3.01
C THR A 74 14.16 -13.02 -1.62
N TYR A 75 13.01 -12.35 -1.51
CA TYR A 75 12.44 -11.91 -0.25
C TYR A 75 11.15 -12.64 0.01
N ARG A 76 10.88 -12.98 1.27
CA ARG A 76 9.65 -13.61 1.73
C ARG A 76 9.07 -12.84 2.91
N LEU A 77 7.75 -12.70 2.94
CA LEU A 77 7.05 -12.09 4.06
C LEU A 77 7.07 -12.99 5.31
N THR A 78 7.52 -12.43 6.43
CA THR A 78 7.54 -13.12 7.73
C THR A 78 6.17 -13.03 8.43
N SER A 79 6.03 -13.71 9.57
CA SER A 79 4.81 -13.59 10.38
C SER A 79 4.63 -12.19 10.97
N SER A 80 5.71 -11.54 11.42
CA SER A 80 5.66 -10.14 11.85
C SER A 80 5.38 -9.19 10.69
N GLY A 81 5.92 -9.47 9.49
CA GLY A 81 5.60 -8.70 8.29
C GLY A 81 4.12 -8.78 7.88
N ARG A 82 3.49 -9.95 8.04
CA ARG A 82 2.03 -10.11 7.84
C ARG A 82 1.22 -9.27 8.84
N ALA A 83 1.62 -9.26 10.11
CA ALA A 83 0.97 -8.44 11.13
C ALA A 83 1.13 -6.93 10.83
N ALA A 84 2.34 -6.51 10.43
CA ALA A 84 2.61 -5.13 10.02
C ALA A 84 1.74 -4.73 8.81
N LEU A 85 1.65 -5.57 7.78
CA LEU A 85 0.79 -5.32 6.61
C LEU A 85 -0.69 -5.18 7.01
N ALA A 86 -1.19 -6.00 7.93
CA ALA A 86 -2.57 -5.89 8.42
C ALA A 86 -2.81 -4.55 9.13
N SER A 87 -1.84 -4.11 9.95
CA SER A 87 -1.88 -2.80 10.63
C SER A 87 -1.89 -1.64 9.64
N GLU A 88 -0.98 -1.65 8.66
CA GLU A 88 -0.91 -0.64 7.59
C GLU A 88 -2.22 -0.54 6.79
N ARG A 89 -2.83 -1.69 6.45
CA ARG A 89 -4.14 -1.72 5.78
C ARG A 89 -5.24 -1.12 6.65
N SER A 90 -5.22 -1.35 7.95
CA SER A 90 -6.19 -0.76 8.88
C SER A 90 -6.04 0.76 8.94
N ALA A 91 -4.82 1.24 9.16
CA ALA A 91 -4.50 2.66 9.21
C ALA A 91 -4.87 3.38 7.90
N TRP A 92 -4.58 2.75 6.75
CA TRP A 92 -4.94 3.31 5.44
C TRP A 92 -6.45 3.44 5.27
N ARG A 93 -7.23 2.41 5.64
CA ARG A 93 -8.70 2.46 5.53
C ARG A 93 -9.29 3.56 6.39
N GLU A 94 -8.78 3.72 7.61
CA GLU A 94 -9.21 4.80 8.51
C GLU A 94 -8.87 6.17 7.92
N PHE A 95 -7.63 6.37 7.49
CA PHE A 95 -7.17 7.61 6.87
C PHE A 95 -8.00 7.98 5.63
N ALA A 96 -8.15 7.05 4.69
CA ALA A 96 -8.92 7.26 3.47
C ALA A 96 -10.41 7.53 3.78
N GLY A 97 -10.97 6.86 4.80
CA GLY A 97 -12.34 7.09 5.25
C GLY A 97 -12.56 8.50 5.80
N VAL A 98 -11.64 8.99 6.65
CA VAL A 98 -11.71 10.35 7.22
C VAL A 98 -11.59 11.39 6.12
N ILE A 99 -10.57 11.28 5.25
CA ILE A 99 -10.37 12.22 4.14
C ILE A 99 -11.58 12.21 3.19
N GLY A 100 -12.05 11.02 2.81
CA GLY A 100 -13.22 10.86 1.94
C GLY A 100 -14.47 11.50 2.53
N SER A 101 -14.69 11.37 3.84
CA SER A 101 -15.86 11.98 4.50
C SER A 101 -15.90 13.52 4.42
N VAL A 102 -14.73 14.16 4.33
CA VAL A 102 -14.59 15.62 4.24
C VAL A 102 -14.59 16.09 2.80
N LEU A 103 -13.87 15.39 1.90
CA LEU A 103 -13.72 15.78 0.49
C LEU A 103 -14.94 15.43 -0.37
N GLU A 104 -15.67 14.38 -0.01
CA GLU A 104 -16.90 13.96 -0.67
C GLU A 104 -18.08 14.14 0.29
N PRO A 105 -18.45 15.40 0.62
CA PRO A 105 -19.52 15.66 1.55
C PRO A 105 -20.80 15.05 1.00
N ARG A 106 -21.34 14.06 1.72
CA ARG A 106 -22.69 13.56 1.45
C ARG A 106 -23.60 14.77 1.54
N VAL A 107 -24.37 15.04 0.49
CA VAL A 107 -25.44 16.04 0.53
C VAL A 107 -26.38 15.61 1.64
N VAL A 108 -26.21 16.18 2.83
CA VAL A 108 -27.19 16.10 3.89
C VAL A 108 -28.38 16.82 3.31
N ARG A 109 -29.39 16.06 2.85
CA ARG A 109 -30.70 16.63 2.57
C ARG A 109 -31.16 17.23 3.89
N ARG A 110 -30.91 18.53 4.06
CA ARG A 110 -31.53 19.33 5.10
C ARG A 110 -33.01 19.22 4.80
N VAL A 111 -33.72 18.38 5.56
CA VAL A 111 -35.17 18.39 5.57
C VAL A 111 -35.53 19.82 5.93
N ARG A 112 -36.04 20.57 4.95
CA ARG A 112 -36.75 21.81 5.22
C ARG A 112 -37.96 21.37 6.04
N GLU A 113 -37.92 21.59 7.34
CA GLU A 113 -39.16 21.77 8.09
C GLU A 113 -39.79 23.06 7.54
N GLU A 114 -40.59 22.89 6.49
CA GLU A 114 -41.63 23.84 6.15
C GLU A 114 -42.64 23.81 7.29
N PHE A 115 -42.46 24.69 8.27
CA PHE A 115 -43.58 25.16 9.09
C PHE A 115 -44.47 26.06 8.21
N GLY A 116 -45.11 25.42 7.23
CA GLY A 116 -46.30 25.91 6.54
C GLY A 116 -47.53 25.61 7.38
N GLY A 117 -47.70 26.37 8.46
CA GLY A 117 -48.95 26.44 9.22
C GLY A 117 -49.58 27.80 9.01
N ALA A 118 -50.38 27.92 7.96
CA ALA A 118 -51.09 29.14 7.59
C ALA A 118 -52.35 29.35 8.46
N THR A 119 -52.65 30.63 8.71
CA THR A 119 -54.01 31.21 8.75
C THR A 119 -54.94 30.82 9.91
N ARG A 120 -55.12 31.71 10.90
CA ARG A 120 -56.22 32.69 11.00
C ARG A 120 -56.21 33.35 12.38
#